data_AF-A0A3S4XW27-F1
#
_entry.id   AF-A0A3S4XW27-F1
#
_cell.length_a   1.000
_cell.length_b   1.000
_cell.length_c   1.000
_cell.angle_alpha   90.00
_cell.angle_beta   90.00
_cell.angle_gamma   90.00
#
_symmetry.space_group_name_H-M   'P 1'
#
loop_
_entity.id
_entity.type
_entity.pdbx_description
1 polymer ?
#
loop_
_entity_poly.entity_id
_entity_poly.type
_entity_poly.pdbx_seq_one_letter_code
_entity_poly.pdbx_strand_id
1 'polypeptide(L)' 'MHSISYWQRLKVAFQYVMPQLYLTQFAGWFAKQKWGKVTHLAIKAFAKKYNIDMSIAQKEQFNEYESFNEFLFVR' A
#
# COMPACT_ATOMS: atom_id res chain seq x y z
N MET A 1 -33.12 -7.72 -13.75
CA MET A 1 -32.60 -8.82 -12.91
C MET A 1 -31.10 -8.92 -13.15
N HIS A 2 -30.26 -8.54 -12.18
CA HIS A 2 -28.80 -8.62 -12.32
C HIS A 2 -28.40 -10.11 -12.33
N SER A 3 -27.86 -10.60 -13.45
CA SER A 3 -27.30 -11.94 -13.55
C SER A 3 -26.07 -12.02 -12.65
N ILE A 4 -26.25 -12.53 -11.43
CA ILE A 4 -25.16 -12.68 -10.47
C ILE A 4 -24.22 -13.77 -10.98
N SER A 5 -23.22 -13.38 -11.76
CA SER A 5 -22.14 -14.23 -12.24
C SER A 5 -21.46 -14.94 -11.07
N TYR A 6 -21.15 -16.23 -11.23
CA TYR A 6 -20.44 -17.03 -10.22
C TYR A 6 -19.13 -16.37 -9.77
N TRP A 7 -18.48 -15.60 -10.64
CA TRP A 7 -17.30 -14.79 -10.33
C TRP A 7 -17.55 -13.72 -9.26
N GLN A 8 -18.72 -13.08 -9.27
CA GLN A 8 -19.08 -12.08 -8.25
C GLN A 8 -19.27 -12.76 -6.88
N ARG A 9 -19.90 -13.94 -6.86
CA ARG A 9 -20.10 -14.72 -5.61
C ARG A 9 -18.78 -15.17 -5.01
N LEU A 10 -17.82 -15.58 -5.84
CA LEU A 10 -16.48 -15.95 -5.38
C LEU A 10 -15.74 -14.76 -4.77
N LYS A 11 -15.83 -13.57 -5.38
CA LYS A 11 -15.26 -12.32 -4.83
C LYS A 11 -15.89 -11.96 -3.48
N VAL A 12 -17.22 -12.06 -3.38
CA VAL A 12 -17.96 -11.76 -2.14
C VAL A 12 -17.60 -12.77 -1.04
N ALA A 13 -17.54 -14.07 -1.36
CA ALA A 13 -17.13 -15.11 -0.42
C ALA A 13 -15.69 -14.87 0.07
N PHE A 14 -14.78 -14.52 -0.85
CA PHE A 14 -13.41 -14.16 -0.49
C PHE A 14 -13.37 -12.92 0.41
N GLN A 15 -14.13 -11.87 0.10
CA GLN A 15 -14.22 -10.67 0.93
C GLN A 15 -14.82 -10.95 2.33
N TYR A 16 -15.71 -11.94 2.43
CA TYR A 16 -16.34 -12.34 3.69
C TYR A 16 -15.41 -13.18 4.59
N VAL A 17 -14.60 -14.04 3.97
CA VAL A 17 -13.59 -14.86 4.66
C VAL A 17 -12.32 -14.05 4.93
N MET A 18 -12.05 -13.02 4.13
CA MET A 18 -10.88 -12.17 4.24
C MET A 18 -10.88 -11.47 5.60
N PRO A 19 -9.88 -11.76 6.46
CA PRO A 19 -9.76 -11.09 7.73
C PRO A 19 -9.20 -9.68 7.50
N GLN A 20 -10.08 -8.72 7.20
CA GLN A 20 -9.74 -7.33 6.89
C GLN A 20 -8.81 -6.72 7.93
N LEU A 21 -9.04 -7.04 9.21
CA LEU A 21 -8.21 -6.60 10.32
C LEU A 21 -6.76 -7.10 10.24
N TYR A 22 -6.56 -8.36 9.82
CA TYR A 22 -5.21 -8.94 9.70
C TYR A 22 -4.47 -8.36 8.51
N LEU A 23 -5.15 -8.09 7.39
CA LEU A 23 -4.53 -7.41 6.25
C LEU A 23 -4.09 -6.00 6.61
N THR A 24 -4.93 -5.24 7.33
CA THR A 24 -4.58 -3.90 7.80
C THR A 24 -3.41 -3.95 8.78
N GLN A 25 -3.41 -4.90 9.73
CA GLN A 25 -2.30 -5.08 10.67
C GLN A 25 -1.01 -5.51 9.96
N PHE A 26 -1.09 -6.43 9.01
CA PHE A 26 0.05 -6.89 8.24
C PHE A 26 0.61 -5.78 7.35
N ALA A 27 -0.25 -4.99 6.70
CA ALA A 27 0.14 -3.82 5.94
C ALA A 27 0.82 -2.77 6.84
N GLY A 28 0.29 -2.53 8.04
CA GLY A 28 0.89 -1.64 9.03
C GLY A 28 2.24 -2.14 9.55
N TRP A 29 2.35 -3.44 9.81
CA TRP A 29 3.61 -4.08 10.21
C TRP A 29 4.66 -3.99 9.09
N PHE A 30 4.26 -4.30 7.86
CA PHE A 30 5.10 -4.19 6.68
C PHE A 30 5.55 -2.73 6.43
N ALA A 31 4.63 -1.78 6.58
CA ALA A 31 4.92 -0.36 6.37
C ALA A 31 5.91 0.20 7.39
N LYS A 32 5.87 -0.29 8.63
CA LYS A 32 6.81 0.09 9.71
C LYS A 32 8.20 -0.50 9.51
N GLN A 33 8.33 -1.53 8.69
CA GLN A 33 9.57 -2.26 8.58
C GLN A 33 10.61 -1.49 7.75
N LYS A 34 11.76 -1.23 8.38
CA LYS A 34 12.87 -0.47 7.81
C LYS A 34 13.79 -1.40 7.02
N TRP A 35 13.37 -1.79 5.83
CA TRP A 35 14.15 -2.65 4.93
C TRP A 35 15.07 -1.87 3.99
N GLY A 36 15.24 -0.56 4.24
CA GLY A 36 16.10 0.34 3.47
C GLY A 36 15.80 0.23 1.97
N LYS A 37 16.67 -0.45 1.23
CA LYS A 37 16.55 -0.66 -0.22
C LYS A 37 15.19 -1.20 -0.66
N VAL A 38 14.62 -2.18 0.05
CA VAL A 38 13.30 -2.74 -0.34
C VAL A 38 12.19 -1.71 -0.14
N THR A 39 12.25 -0.95 0.96
CA THR A 39 11.30 0.11 1.26
C THR A 39 11.37 1.22 0.20
N HIS A 40 12.56 1.69 -0.17
CA HIS A 40 12.72 2.70 -1.22
C HIS A 40 12.19 2.22 -2.58
N LEU A 41 12.40 0.94 -2.94
CA LEU A 41 11.84 0.36 -4.15
C LEU A 41 10.31 0.33 -4.11
N ALA A 42 9.72 -0.07 -2.98
CA ALA A 42 8.27 -0.07 -2.79
C ALA A 42 7.68 1.35 -2.89
N ILE A 43 8.31 2.33 -2.24
CA ILE A 43 7.94 3.75 -2.30
C ILE A 43 8.00 4.24 -3.75
N LYS A 44 9.11 3.98 -4.47
CA LYS A 44 9.28 4.41 -5.86
C LYS A 44 8.24 3.79 -6.79
N ALA A 45 7.96 2.50 -6.63
CA ALA A 45 6.91 1.82 -7.40
C ALA A 45 5.53 2.40 -7.10
N PHE A 46 5.25 2.71 -5.83
CA PHE A 46 4.01 3.34 -5.41
C PHE A 46 3.85 4.76 -5.98
N ALA A 47 4.89 5.59 -5.86
CA ALA A 47 4.90 6.94 -6.42
C ALA A 47 4.66 6.93 -7.93
N LYS A 48 5.29 6.01 -8.66
CA LYS A 48 5.07 5.85 -10.11
C LYS A 48 3.65 5.37 -10.44
N LYS A 49 3.10 4.43 -9.67
CA LYS A 49 1.76 3.88 -9.92
C LYS A 49 0.66 4.92 -9.68
N TYR A 50 0.82 5.76 -8.66
CA TYR A 50 -0.16 6.77 -8.28
C TYR A 50 0.15 8.18 -8.83
N ASN A 51 1.18 8.32 -9.68
CA ASN A 51 1.68 9.60 -10.19
C ASN A 51 1.82 10.65 -9.08
N ILE A 52 2.54 10.25 -8.03
CA ILE A 52 2.75 11.11 -6.87
C ILE A 52 3.71 12.23 -7.25
N ASP A 53 3.28 13.47 -7.01
CA ASP A 53 4.14 14.63 -7.09
C ASP A 53 5.04 14.70 -5.85
N MET A 54 6.35 14.66 -6.09
CA MET A 54 7.37 14.75 -5.06
C MET A 54 7.85 16.19 -4.82
N SER A 55 7.46 17.14 -5.67
CA SER A 55 7.83 18.55 -5.48
C SER A 55 7.11 19.21 -4.30
N ILE A 56 5.93 18.68 -3.94
CA ILE A 56 5.18 19.10 -2.76
C ILE A 56 5.58 18.33 -1.49
N ALA A 57 6.44 17.32 -1.63
CA ALA A 57 6.82 16.46 -0.53
C ALA A 57 7.81 17.17 0.40
N GLN A 58 7.71 16.91 1.70
CA GLN A 58 8.68 17.44 2.66
C GLN A 58 10.13 16.97 2.39
N LYS A 59 10.29 15.76 1.82
CA LYS A 59 11.57 15.20 1.38
C LYS A 59 11.44 14.80 -0.09
N GLU A 60 12.19 15.45 -0.97
CA GLU A 60 12.11 15.17 -2.41
C GLU A 60 12.72 13.81 -2.78
N GLN A 61 13.74 13.36 -2.03
CA GLN A 61 14.41 12.10 -2.32
C GLN A 61 13.74 10.93 -1.60
N PHE A 62 13.40 9.89 -2.35
CA PHE A 62 12.84 8.65 -1.79
C PHE A 62 13.77 7.95 -0.79
N ASN A 63 15.08 8.21 -0.86
CA ASN A 63 16.09 7.61 0.02
C ASN A 63 16.10 8.22 1.43
N GLU A 64 15.47 9.37 1.63
CA GLU A 64 15.39 10.05 2.93
C GLU A 64 14.29 9.49 3.84
N TYR A 65 13.44 8.61 3.32
CA TYR A 65 12.38 7.93 4.06
C TYR A 65 12.87 6.56 4.54
N GLU A 66 12.94 6.35 5.86
CA GLU A 66 13.43 5.10 6.44
C GLU A 66 12.43 3.95 6.31
N SER A 67 11.15 4.27 6.20
CA SER A 67 10.04 3.31 6.11
C SER A 67 8.94 3.79 5.17
N PHE A 68 8.11 2.85 4.70
CA PHE A 68 6.98 3.17 3.83
C PHE A 68 5.92 3.96 4.59
N ASN A 69 5.81 3.70 5.89
CA ASN A 69 4.97 4.47 6.80
C ASN A 69 5.37 5.95 6.83
N GLU A 70 6.66 6.22 6.98
CA GLU A 70 7.18 7.60 6.97
C GLU A 70 6.85 8.31 5.65
N PHE A 71 7.04 7.63 4.52
CA PHE A 71 6.65 8.17 3.21
C PHE A 71 5.15 8.46 3.10
N LEU A 72 4.27 7.62 3.64
CA LEU A 72 2.83 7.86 3.55
C LEU A 72 2.33 9.00 4.46
N PHE A 73 2.92 9.16 5.63
CA PHE A 73 2.46 10.14 6.64
C PHE A 73 3.19 11.49 6.57
N VAL A 74 4.43 11.53 6.06
CA VAL A 74 5.31 12.72 6.10
C VAL A 74 5.55 13.34 4.73
N ARG A 75 5.42 12.59 3.63
CA ARG A 75 5.47 13.16 2.27
C ARG A 75 4.32 14.13 2.08
#